data_AF-A0A7U9RTN8-F1
#
_entry.id   AF-A0A7U9RTN8-F1
#
_cell.length_a   1.000
_cell.length_b   1.000
_cell.length_c   1.000
_cell.angle_alpha   90.00
_cell.angle_beta   90.00
_cell.angle_gamma   90.00
#
_symmetry.space_group_name_H-M   'P 1'
#
loop_
_entity.id
_entity.type
_entity.pdbx_description
1 polymer ?
#
loop_
_entity_poly.entity_id
_entity_poly.type
_entity_poly.pdbx_seq_one_letter_code
_entity_poly.pdbx_strand_id
1 'polypeptide(L)'
;MRKIIKIMVFAILFPALIVSTIALTYLHFFASEDKNLSGLWTAKLDLTDQATITAFTWLQDIEAVSISTQDIKSYMQGICVDINLTLEQTAHAEGTFQCNILQESYNSCNQVAYEAFASAFRELLGERLRMAGYTGSTDAEAVETLVMEAFGMSTVSYLMTCGPNLLPSLEELQAQYEGSGTYQTANGILTRQFTNGASTNTRVENYIRKGATLILSEDFSEHSSVIYTLQETKDQLLFYN
;
A
#
# COMPACT_ATOMS: atom_id res chain seq x y z
N MET A 1 0.87 -50.91 -48.26
CA MET A 1 -0.03 -50.07 -47.43
C MET A 1 0.31 -50.07 -45.93
N ARG A 2 0.48 -51.21 -45.26
CA ARG A 2 0.74 -51.28 -43.79
C ARG A 2 2.00 -50.53 -43.29
N LYS A 3 3.07 -50.46 -44.10
CA LYS A 3 4.30 -49.69 -43.80
C LYS A 3 4.09 -48.17 -43.88
N ILE A 4 3.35 -47.70 -44.90
CA ILE A 4 3.08 -46.28 -45.12
C ILE A 4 2.19 -45.74 -43.99
N ILE A 5 1.16 -46.50 -43.60
CA ILE A 5 0.29 -46.14 -42.46
C ILE A 5 1.09 -46.04 -41.16
N LYS A 6 2.00 -46.98 -40.89
CA LYS A 6 2.87 -46.92 -39.69
C LYS A 6 3.78 -45.70 -39.67
N ILE A 7 4.38 -45.35 -40.82
CA ILE A 7 5.25 -44.17 -40.93
C ILE A 7 4.42 -42.89 -40.73
N MET A 8 3.22 -42.83 -41.30
CA MET A 8 2.34 -41.67 -41.18
C MET A 8 1.83 -41.47 -39.74
N VAL A 9 1.50 -42.58 -39.05
CA VAL A 9 1.15 -42.57 -37.62
C VAL A 9 2.33 -42.08 -36.77
N PHE A 10 3.56 -42.53 -37.06
CA PHE A 10 4.76 -42.11 -36.33
C PHE A 10 5.09 -40.63 -36.59
N ALA A 11 4.91 -40.16 -37.84
CA ALA A 11 5.15 -38.77 -38.24
C ALA A 11 4.17 -37.78 -37.59
N ILE A 12 3.02 -38.22 -37.09
CA ILE A 12 2.03 -37.37 -36.43
C ILE A 12 2.14 -37.50 -34.90
N LEU A 13 2.22 -38.73 -34.37
CA LEU A 13 2.28 -38.96 -32.92
C LEU A 13 3.55 -38.41 -32.29
N PHE A 14 4.69 -38.54 -32.97
CA PHE A 14 5.98 -38.11 -32.42
C PHE A 14 6.04 -36.58 -32.21
N PRO A 15 5.70 -35.72 -33.18
CA PRO A 15 5.64 -34.28 -32.94
C PRO A 15 4.52 -33.88 -31.98
N ALA A 16 3.36 -34.55 -31.99
CA ALA A 16 2.31 -34.28 -31.00
C ALA A 16 2.77 -34.59 -29.57
N LEU A 17 3.55 -35.67 -29.38
CA LEU A 17 4.14 -36.01 -28.10
C LEU A 17 5.18 -34.97 -27.67
N ILE A 18 6.06 -34.53 -28.59
CA ILE A 18 7.04 -33.47 -28.32
C ILE A 18 6.35 -32.18 -27.91
N VAL A 19 5.33 -31.73 -28.65
CA VAL A 19 4.57 -30.52 -28.32
C VAL A 19 3.87 -30.67 -26.97
N SER A 20 3.28 -31.83 -26.69
CA SER A 20 2.66 -32.13 -25.39
C SER A 20 3.69 -32.08 -24.27
N THR A 21 4.87 -32.67 -24.44
CA THR A 21 5.95 -32.63 -23.45
C THR A 21 6.45 -31.20 -23.23
N ILE A 22 6.68 -30.43 -24.29
CA ILE A 22 7.07 -29.01 -24.18
C ILE A 22 6.00 -28.20 -23.44
N ALA A 23 4.72 -28.40 -23.78
CA ALA A 23 3.60 -27.73 -23.11
C ALA A 23 3.50 -28.14 -21.63
N LEU A 24 3.68 -29.42 -21.31
CA LEU A 24 3.67 -29.92 -19.93
C LEU A 24 4.84 -29.36 -19.13
N THR A 25 6.05 -29.31 -19.71
CA THR A 25 7.23 -28.71 -19.08
C THR A 25 7.03 -27.21 -18.87
N TYR A 26 6.44 -26.50 -19.82
CA TYR A 26 6.11 -25.07 -19.65
C TYR A 26 5.06 -24.86 -18.55
N LEU A 27 3.95 -25.60 -18.55
CA LEU A 27 2.89 -25.51 -17.54
C LEU A 27 3.36 -25.93 -16.14
N HIS A 28 4.24 -26.93 -16.04
CA HIS A 28 4.62 -27.51 -14.77
C HIS A 28 5.86 -26.84 -14.15
N PHE A 29 6.77 -26.32 -14.98
CA PHE A 29 8.01 -25.71 -14.49
C PHE A 29 7.98 -24.19 -14.59
N PHE A 30 7.70 -23.63 -15.78
CA PHE A 30 7.74 -22.18 -15.99
C PHE A 30 6.51 -21.46 -15.44
N ALA A 31 5.30 -22.01 -15.63
CA ALA A 31 4.10 -21.46 -14.99
C ALA A 31 4.05 -21.75 -13.47
N SER A 32 4.99 -22.54 -12.93
CA SER A 32 5.14 -22.73 -11.49
C SER A 32 6.03 -21.66 -10.84
N GLU A 33 6.91 -21.00 -11.60
CA GLU A 33 7.78 -19.94 -11.08
C GLU A 33 6.95 -18.71 -10.67
N ASP A 34 5.88 -18.41 -11.42
CA ASP A 34 4.85 -17.42 -11.07
C ASP A 34 4.03 -17.77 -9.82
N LYS A 35 4.11 -19.00 -9.31
CA LYS A 35 3.42 -19.43 -8.08
C LYS A 35 4.26 -19.27 -6.81
N ASN A 36 5.59 -19.14 -6.92
CA ASN A 36 6.45 -18.97 -5.75
C ASN A 36 6.37 -17.53 -5.20
N LEU A 37 5.58 -17.32 -4.16
CA LEU A 37 5.43 -15.99 -3.55
C LEU A 37 6.61 -15.57 -2.65
N SER A 38 7.69 -16.36 -2.56
CA SER A 38 8.80 -16.04 -1.65
C SER A 38 9.46 -14.71 -2.00
N GLY A 39 9.82 -13.96 -0.97
CA GLY A 39 10.52 -12.68 -1.08
C GLY A 39 10.04 -11.65 -0.08
N LEU A 40 10.73 -10.51 -0.09
CA LEU A 40 10.32 -9.30 0.62
C LEU A 40 9.49 -8.44 -0.33
N TRP A 41 8.23 -8.23 0.03
CA TRP A 41 7.25 -7.48 -0.74
C TRP A 41 6.94 -6.18 -0.02
N THR A 42 7.01 -5.06 -0.73
CA THR A 42 6.71 -3.72 -0.18
C THR A 42 5.46 -3.15 -0.84
N ALA A 43 4.55 -2.61 -0.05
CA ALA A 43 3.37 -1.90 -0.54
C ALA A 43 3.29 -0.50 0.09
N LYS A 44 2.61 0.41 -0.62
CA LYS A 44 2.24 1.74 -0.11
C LYS A 44 0.75 1.77 0.16
N LEU A 45 0.37 1.93 1.43
CA LEU A 45 -1.00 2.17 1.80
C LEU A 45 -1.31 3.66 1.60
N ASP A 46 -2.12 3.96 0.58
CA ASP A 46 -2.54 5.33 0.28
C ASP A 46 -3.65 5.76 1.25
N LEU A 47 -3.34 6.77 2.06
CA LEU A 47 -4.23 7.39 3.04
C LEU A 47 -4.66 8.80 2.62
N THR A 48 -4.34 9.22 1.39
CA THR A 48 -4.59 10.57 0.85
C THR A 48 -6.06 10.95 0.95
N ASP A 49 -6.97 10.08 0.49
CA ASP A 49 -8.40 10.41 0.48
C ASP A 49 -8.97 10.52 1.90
N GLN A 50 -8.54 9.64 2.81
CA GLN A 50 -8.95 9.73 4.21
C GLN A 50 -8.45 11.03 4.85
N ALA A 51 -7.15 11.32 4.74
CA ALA A 51 -6.56 12.55 5.30
C ALA A 51 -7.23 13.80 4.70
N THR A 52 -7.52 13.78 3.39
CA THR A 52 -8.22 14.85 2.68
C THR A 52 -9.62 15.08 3.24
N ILE A 53 -10.43 14.02 3.37
CA ILE A 53 -11.80 14.12 3.87
C ILE A 53 -11.79 14.63 5.31
N THR A 54 -10.95 14.07 6.17
CA THR A 54 -10.84 14.49 7.58
C THR A 54 -10.43 15.97 7.70
N ALA A 55 -9.40 16.39 6.96
CA ALA A 55 -8.96 17.78 6.95
C ALA A 55 -10.03 18.72 6.40
N PHE A 56 -10.69 18.35 5.31
CA PHE A 56 -11.80 19.11 4.73
C PHE A 56 -12.95 19.29 5.73
N THR A 57 -13.38 18.21 6.39
CA THR A 57 -14.47 18.24 7.37
C THR A 57 -14.16 19.15 8.55
N TRP A 58 -12.89 19.30 8.91
CA TRP A 58 -12.49 20.20 9.98
C TRP A 58 -12.33 21.66 9.51
N LEU A 59 -11.78 21.88 8.30
CA LEU A 59 -11.54 23.22 7.77
C LEU A 59 -12.79 23.93 7.26
N GLN A 60 -13.80 23.17 6.80
CA GLN A 60 -15.07 23.75 6.34
C GLN A 60 -15.81 24.54 7.44
N ASP A 61 -15.49 24.30 8.71
CA ASP A 61 -16.07 25.00 9.85
C ASP A 61 -15.51 26.43 10.01
N ILE A 62 -14.45 26.79 9.27
CA ILE A 62 -13.94 28.16 9.20
C ILE A 62 -14.97 29.03 8.47
N GLU A 63 -15.77 29.75 9.25
CA GLU A 63 -16.83 30.60 8.72
C GLU A 63 -16.35 31.57 7.63
N ALA A 64 -17.17 31.70 6.59
CA ALA A 64 -17.05 32.64 5.48
C ALA A 64 -16.01 32.32 4.40
N VAL A 65 -15.22 31.25 4.50
CA VAL A 65 -14.32 30.81 3.42
C VAL A 65 -14.88 29.55 2.76
N SER A 66 -15.15 29.62 1.45
CA SER A 66 -15.58 28.46 0.67
C SER A 66 -14.37 27.64 0.25
N ILE A 67 -14.30 26.39 0.68
CA ILE A 67 -13.29 25.42 0.26
C ILE A 67 -13.96 24.17 -0.30
N SER A 68 -13.32 23.50 -1.25
CA SER A 68 -13.76 22.20 -1.77
C SER A 68 -12.81 21.07 -1.34
N THR A 69 -13.30 19.83 -1.39
CA THR A 69 -12.46 18.64 -1.15
C THR A 69 -11.30 18.55 -2.14
N GLN A 70 -11.48 19.04 -3.38
CA GLN A 70 -10.43 19.03 -4.40
C GLN A 70 -9.29 20.02 -4.06
N ASP A 71 -9.63 21.16 -3.46
CA ASP A 71 -8.63 22.13 -2.99
C ASP A 71 -7.78 21.51 -1.90
N ILE A 72 -8.40 20.85 -0.91
CA ILE A 72 -7.67 20.13 0.16
C ILE A 72 -6.82 18.99 -0.40
N LYS A 73 -7.36 18.22 -1.36
CA LYS A 73 -6.62 17.11 -1.98
C LYS A 73 -5.34 17.57 -2.68
N SER A 74 -5.29 18.81 -3.16
CA SER A 74 -4.08 19.38 -3.76
C SER A 74 -2.93 19.54 -2.76
N TYR A 75 -3.24 19.78 -1.48
CA TYR A 75 -2.26 19.83 -0.39
C TYR A 75 -1.85 18.44 0.09
N MET A 76 -2.79 17.49 0.12
CA MET A 76 -2.65 16.18 0.78
C MET A 76 -2.11 15.08 -0.14
N GLN A 77 -1.31 15.41 -1.14
CA GLN A 77 -0.85 14.38 -2.08
C GLN A 77 0.27 13.52 -1.47
N GLY A 78 0.21 12.21 -1.72
CA GLY A 78 1.30 11.29 -1.38
C GLY A 78 1.37 10.93 0.10
N ILE A 79 0.23 10.97 0.80
CA ILE A 79 0.12 10.54 2.19
C ILE A 79 0.04 9.02 2.20
N CYS A 80 1.20 8.36 2.29
CA CYS A 80 1.31 6.90 2.21
C CYS A 80 2.17 6.34 3.35
N VAL A 81 1.75 5.18 3.87
CA VAL A 81 2.53 4.38 4.83
C VAL A 81 3.03 3.12 4.16
N ASP A 82 4.30 2.78 4.37
CA ASP A 82 4.90 1.58 3.82
C ASP A 82 4.56 0.33 4.67
N ILE A 83 4.19 -0.74 3.96
CA ILE A 83 3.92 -2.06 4.52
C ILE A 83 4.92 -3.04 3.92
N ASN A 84 5.54 -3.84 4.79
CA ASN A 84 6.39 -4.95 4.37
C ASN A 84 5.69 -6.26 4.62
N LEU A 85 5.77 -7.15 3.63
CA LEU A 85 5.32 -8.53 3.69
C LEU A 85 6.46 -9.43 3.25
N THR A 86 7.03 -10.19 4.18
CA THR A 86 7.99 -11.24 3.88
C THR A 86 7.24 -12.56 3.75
N LEU A 87 7.45 -13.27 2.65
CA LEU A 87 6.95 -14.63 2.43
C LEU A 87 8.17 -15.55 2.26
N GLU A 88 8.17 -16.67 2.97
CA GLU A 88 9.20 -17.69 2.88
C GLU A 88 8.54 -19.05 2.63
N GLN A 89 8.81 -19.66 1.48
CA GLN A 89 8.25 -20.96 1.14
C GLN A 89 8.95 -22.08 1.93
N THR A 90 8.17 -22.88 2.66
CA THR A 90 8.68 -24.04 3.42
C THR A 90 8.25 -25.37 2.79
N ALA A 91 7.18 -25.37 1.99
CA ALA A 91 6.69 -26.54 1.26
C ALA A 91 6.01 -26.13 -0.07
N HIS A 92 5.55 -27.11 -0.85
CA HIS A 92 4.82 -26.81 -2.08
C HIS A 92 3.54 -26.03 -1.79
N ALA A 93 3.43 -24.81 -2.34
CA ALA A 93 2.29 -23.92 -2.17
C ALA A 93 2.02 -23.46 -0.71
N GLU A 94 2.99 -23.61 0.20
CA GLU A 94 2.86 -23.25 1.62
C GLU A 94 4.16 -22.66 2.17
N GLY A 95 4.04 -21.88 3.25
CA GLY A 95 5.21 -21.23 3.85
C GLY A 95 4.90 -20.47 5.13
N THR A 96 5.85 -19.66 5.54
CA THR A 96 5.71 -18.70 6.64
C THR A 96 5.63 -17.27 6.09
N PHE A 97 4.99 -16.40 6.85
CA PHE A 97 4.93 -14.98 6.52
C PHE A 97 5.19 -14.11 7.75
N GLN A 98 5.69 -12.90 7.48
CA GLN A 98 5.77 -11.80 8.44
C GLN A 98 5.29 -10.54 7.74
N CYS A 99 4.34 -9.84 8.33
CA CYS A 99 3.86 -8.56 7.87
C CYS A 99 4.13 -7.51 8.96
N ASN A 100 4.62 -6.34 8.56
CA ASN A 100 4.92 -5.25 9.48
C ASN A 100 4.62 -3.88 8.85
N ILE A 101 4.16 -2.94 9.67
CA ILE A 101 4.07 -1.52 9.32
C ILE A 101 5.39 -0.87 9.72
N LEU A 102 6.01 -0.10 8.83
CA LEU A 102 7.24 0.60 9.18
C LEU A 102 6.91 1.84 10.02
N GLN A 103 7.23 1.80 11.32
CA GLN A 103 6.96 2.91 12.24
C GLN A 103 7.60 4.24 11.78
N GLU A 104 8.81 4.19 11.22
CA GLU A 104 9.47 5.37 10.64
C GLU A 104 8.67 5.94 9.46
N SER A 105 8.17 5.06 8.57
CA SER A 105 7.31 5.45 7.45
C SER A 105 6.01 6.07 7.94
N TYR A 106 5.37 5.50 8.98
CA TYR A 106 4.19 6.08 9.62
C TYR A 106 4.47 7.48 10.20
N ASN A 107 5.54 7.63 10.98
CA ASN A 107 5.89 8.91 11.59
C ASN A 107 6.17 10.00 10.54
N SER A 108 6.89 9.64 9.47
CA SER A 108 7.16 10.55 8.36
C SER A 108 5.88 10.92 7.61
N CYS A 109 5.03 9.94 7.31
CA CYS A 109 3.73 10.17 6.67
C CYS A 109 2.83 11.07 7.53
N ASN A 110 2.79 10.85 8.85
CA ASN A 110 2.02 11.66 9.78
C ASN A 110 2.51 13.11 9.81
N GLN A 111 3.83 13.31 9.86
CA GLN A 111 4.42 14.66 9.79
C GLN A 111 4.01 15.38 8.48
N VAL A 112 4.17 14.72 7.33
CA VAL A 112 3.83 15.29 6.02
C VAL A 112 2.34 15.63 5.93
N ALA A 113 1.46 14.77 6.46
CA ALA A 113 0.02 15.04 6.49
C ALA A 113 -0.31 16.32 7.28
N TYR A 114 0.29 16.51 8.46
CA TYR A 114 0.05 17.71 9.27
C TYR A 114 0.73 18.96 8.71
N GLU A 115 1.85 18.86 8.00
CA GLU A 115 2.47 19.98 7.28
C GLU A 115 1.60 20.46 6.11
N ALA A 116 1.03 19.53 5.35
CA ALA A 116 0.05 19.81 4.31
C ALA A 116 -1.21 20.46 4.91
N PHE A 117 -1.71 19.92 6.02
CA PHE A 117 -2.86 20.45 6.74
C PHE A 117 -2.64 21.87 7.25
N ALA A 118 -1.48 22.12 7.86
CA ALA A 118 -1.08 23.43 8.36
C ALA A 118 -0.95 24.47 7.24
N SER A 119 -0.54 24.04 6.05
CA SER A 119 -0.45 24.93 4.88
C SER A 119 -1.85 25.37 4.43
N ALA A 120 -2.78 24.43 4.28
CA ALA A 120 -4.18 24.74 3.96
C ALA A 120 -4.84 25.62 5.04
N PHE A 121 -4.62 25.30 6.32
CA PHE A 121 -5.16 26.08 7.44
C PHE A 121 -4.68 27.54 7.43
N ARG A 122 -3.38 27.77 7.23
CA ARG A 122 -2.82 29.13 7.22
C ARG A 122 -3.35 29.95 6.04
N GLU A 123 -3.52 29.34 4.87
CA GLU A 123 -4.11 30.02 3.72
C GLU A 123 -5.55 30.48 4.02
N LEU A 124 -6.37 29.58 4.57
CA LEU A 124 -7.74 29.90 4.97
C LEU A 124 -7.79 30.97 6.07
N LEU A 125 -6.89 30.89 7.06
CA LEU A 125 -6.80 31.88 8.12
C LEU A 125 -6.37 33.26 7.58
N GLY A 126 -5.40 33.31 6.67
CA GLY A 126 -4.98 34.54 6.00
C GLY A 126 -6.13 35.19 5.22
N GLU A 127 -6.88 34.39 4.47
CA GLU A 127 -8.08 34.85 3.77
C GLU A 127 -9.15 35.37 4.74
N ARG A 128 -9.39 34.65 5.85
CA ARG A 128 -10.37 35.05 6.85
C ARG A 128 -9.99 36.36 7.55
N LEU A 129 -8.70 36.55 7.85
CA LEU A 129 -8.15 37.79 8.41
C LEU A 129 -8.34 38.96 7.43
N ARG A 130 -8.05 38.73 6.15
CA ARG A 130 -8.28 39.73 5.09
C ARG A 130 -9.75 40.12 5.00
N MET A 131 -10.67 39.16 5.03
CA MET A 131 -12.11 39.42 5.05
C MET A 131 -12.58 40.16 6.30
N ALA A 132 -11.91 39.95 7.44
CA ALA A 132 -12.18 40.65 8.69
C ALA A 132 -11.65 42.10 8.72
N GLY A 133 -10.95 42.55 7.66
CA GLY A 133 -10.34 43.87 7.60
C GLY A 133 -9.03 43.99 8.38
N TYR A 134 -8.34 42.88 8.64
CA TYR A 134 -7.00 42.90 9.22
C TYR A 134 -6.03 43.63 8.27
N THR A 135 -5.27 44.59 8.81
CA THR A 135 -4.42 45.49 8.02
C THR A 135 -2.96 45.05 7.93
N GLY A 136 -2.57 44.03 8.70
CA GLY A 136 -1.22 43.43 8.63
C GLY A 136 -1.06 42.49 7.44
N SER A 137 0.16 41.95 7.28
CA SER A 137 0.40 40.93 6.25
C SER A 137 -0.39 39.66 6.56
N THR A 138 -0.91 39.02 5.52
CA THR A 138 -1.65 37.75 5.57
C THR A 138 -0.93 36.65 4.76
N ASP A 139 0.35 36.85 4.45
CA ASP A 139 1.19 35.81 3.89
C ASP A 139 1.42 34.66 4.89
N ALA A 140 1.88 33.51 4.40
CA ALA A 140 1.99 32.29 5.19
C ALA A 140 2.96 32.40 6.39
N GLU A 141 3.99 33.25 6.31
CA GLU A 141 4.98 33.44 7.38
C GLU A 141 4.44 34.40 8.45
N ALA A 142 3.77 35.48 8.04
CA ALA A 142 3.08 36.39 8.93
C ALA A 142 1.95 35.70 9.68
N VAL A 143 1.16 34.88 8.99
CA VAL A 143 0.09 34.08 9.63
C VAL A 143 0.69 33.06 10.60
N GLU A 144 1.79 32.37 10.25
CA GLU A 144 2.48 31.48 11.18
C GLU A 144 3.00 32.22 12.42
N THR A 145 3.53 33.43 12.25
CA THR A 145 3.97 34.28 13.37
C THR A 145 2.80 34.63 14.28
N LEU A 146 1.65 35.01 13.72
CA LEU A 146 0.44 35.28 14.49
C LEU A 146 -0.05 34.05 15.26
N VAL A 147 -0.02 32.87 14.64
CA VAL A 147 -0.35 31.59 15.32
C VAL A 147 0.62 31.33 16.46
N MET A 148 1.91 31.49 16.24
CA MET A 148 2.94 31.32 17.26
C MET A 148 2.74 32.29 18.44
N GLU A 149 2.44 33.56 18.15
CA GLU A 149 2.17 34.57 19.18
C GLU A 149 0.88 34.29 19.96
N ALA A 150 -0.19 33.83 19.28
CA ALA A 150 -1.49 33.59 19.88
C ALA A 150 -1.55 32.29 20.68
N PHE A 151 -0.97 31.21 20.17
CA PHE A 151 -1.07 29.86 20.74
C PHE A 151 0.22 29.39 21.43
N GLY A 152 1.34 30.11 21.26
CA GLY A 152 2.63 29.74 21.84
C GLY A 152 3.27 28.51 21.18
N MET A 153 2.80 28.10 19.99
CA MET A 153 3.30 26.95 19.25
C MET A 153 3.06 27.14 17.75
N SER A 154 3.77 26.35 16.92
CA SER A 154 3.60 26.39 15.47
C SER A 154 2.23 25.89 15.05
N THR A 155 1.78 26.25 13.84
CA THR A 155 0.52 25.73 13.29
C THR A 155 0.52 24.20 13.26
N VAL A 156 1.64 23.57 12.87
CA VAL A 156 1.75 22.11 12.81
C VAL A 156 1.56 21.50 14.20
N SER A 157 2.28 22.00 15.22
CA SER A 157 2.16 21.48 16.59
C SER A 157 0.77 21.70 17.18
N TYR A 158 0.15 22.84 16.88
CA TYR A 158 -1.23 23.12 17.27
C TYR A 158 -2.20 22.10 16.66
N LEU A 159 -2.13 21.88 15.35
CA LEU A 159 -3.03 20.94 14.66
C LEU A 159 -2.79 19.49 15.06
N MET A 160 -1.55 19.09 15.35
CA MET A 160 -1.26 17.75 15.90
C MET A 160 -1.86 17.53 17.29
N THR A 161 -2.00 18.59 18.08
CA THR A 161 -2.46 18.50 19.48
C THR A 161 -3.98 18.70 19.60
N CYS A 162 -4.54 19.60 18.78
CA CYS A 162 -5.92 20.06 18.90
C CYS A 162 -6.78 19.78 17.67
N GLY A 163 -6.16 19.42 16.53
CA GLY A 163 -6.85 19.07 15.30
C GLY A 163 -7.37 17.62 15.30
N PRO A 164 -8.00 17.19 14.20
CA PRO A 164 -8.49 15.83 14.04
C PRO A 164 -7.35 14.87 13.72
N ASN A 165 -7.51 13.58 14.06
CA ASN A 165 -6.60 12.53 13.63
C ASN A 165 -6.71 12.33 12.10
N LEU A 166 -5.76 12.87 11.34
CA LEU A 166 -5.75 12.78 9.88
C LEU A 166 -5.58 11.34 9.39
N LEU A 167 -4.77 10.56 10.10
CA LEU A 167 -4.47 9.16 9.80
C LEU A 167 -5.10 8.25 10.87
N PRO A 168 -5.40 6.98 10.55
CA PRO A 168 -5.64 5.99 11.60
C PRO A 168 -4.40 5.91 12.49
N SER A 169 -4.59 5.61 13.77
CA SER A 169 -3.48 5.43 14.68
C SER A 169 -2.55 4.30 14.20
N LEU A 170 -1.28 4.36 14.59
CA LEU A 170 -0.35 3.28 14.30
C LEU A 170 -0.88 1.94 14.84
N GLU A 171 -1.48 1.93 16.03
CA GLU A 171 -2.06 0.75 16.65
C GLU A 171 -3.20 0.14 15.81
N GLU A 172 -4.06 0.97 15.21
CA GLU A 172 -5.13 0.52 14.31
C GLU A 172 -4.56 -0.08 13.02
N LEU A 173 -3.57 0.57 12.41
CA LEU A 173 -2.88 0.02 11.25
C LEU A 173 -2.16 -1.29 11.59
N GLN A 174 -1.53 -1.35 12.76
CA GLN A 174 -0.83 -2.54 13.21
C GLN A 174 -1.78 -3.70 13.48
N ALA A 175 -2.91 -3.44 14.12
CA ALA A 175 -3.95 -4.43 14.33
C ALA A 175 -4.51 -5.00 13.01
N GLN A 176 -4.54 -4.19 11.95
CA GLN A 176 -5.06 -4.60 10.65
C GLN A 176 -4.04 -5.35 9.77
N TYR A 177 -2.77 -4.94 9.80
CA TYR A 177 -1.76 -5.43 8.85
C TYR A 177 -0.64 -6.23 9.49
N GLU A 178 -0.25 -5.97 10.74
CA GLU A 178 0.88 -6.65 11.35
C GLU A 178 0.55 -8.07 11.81
N GLY A 179 1.57 -8.92 11.73
CA GLY A 179 1.52 -10.24 12.29
C GLY A 179 2.34 -11.24 11.50
N SER A 180 2.39 -12.46 12.00
CA SER A 180 3.16 -13.54 11.40
C SER A 180 2.45 -14.87 11.54
N GLY A 181 2.91 -15.85 10.77
CA GLY A 181 2.39 -17.20 10.86
C GLY A 181 2.64 -18.00 9.60
N THR A 182 1.70 -18.85 9.24
CA THR A 182 1.81 -19.71 8.06
C THR A 182 0.86 -19.25 6.96
N TYR A 183 1.24 -19.50 5.72
CA TYR A 183 0.38 -19.28 4.57
C TYR A 183 0.27 -20.54 3.71
N GLN A 184 -0.85 -20.65 3.02
CA GLN A 184 -1.09 -21.65 1.99
C GLN A 184 -1.71 -20.99 0.76
N THR A 185 -1.42 -21.51 -0.42
CA THR A 185 -1.97 -21.01 -1.69
C THR A 185 -2.69 -22.13 -2.43
N ALA A 186 -3.89 -21.84 -2.91
CA ALA A 186 -4.65 -22.76 -3.74
C ALA A 186 -5.59 -21.99 -4.67
N ASN A 187 -5.60 -22.34 -5.97
CA ASN A 187 -6.55 -21.78 -6.94
C ASN A 187 -6.62 -20.23 -6.98
N GLY A 188 -5.49 -19.55 -6.81
CA GLY A 188 -5.44 -18.07 -6.79
C GLY A 188 -5.86 -17.43 -5.46
N ILE A 189 -6.03 -18.24 -4.41
CA ILE A 189 -6.34 -17.80 -3.05
C ILE A 189 -5.11 -17.98 -2.17
N LEU A 190 -4.80 -16.96 -1.39
CA LEU A 190 -3.79 -16.94 -0.33
C LEU A 190 -4.53 -16.98 1.01
N THR A 191 -4.30 -18.02 1.78
CA THR A 191 -4.83 -18.16 3.15
C THR A 191 -3.69 -17.95 4.13
N ARG A 192 -3.77 -16.90 4.95
CA ARG A 192 -2.81 -16.59 6.01
C ARG A 192 -3.39 -16.94 7.37
N GLN A 193 -2.71 -17.80 8.11
CA GLN A 193 -3.05 -18.16 9.48
C GLN A 193 -2.08 -17.45 10.43
N PHE A 194 -2.61 -16.52 11.22
CA PHE A 194 -1.83 -15.71 12.14
C PHE A 194 -1.56 -16.48 13.43
N THR A 195 -0.31 -16.38 13.90
CA THR A 195 0.17 -16.95 15.15
C THR A 195 0.26 -15.85 16.21
N ASN A 196 -0.85 -15.16 16.46
CA ASN A 196 -0.94 -14.14 17.51
C ASN A 196 -1.56 -14.76 18.78
N GLY A 197 -0.74 -15.39 19.62
CA GLY A 197 -1.17 -15.87 20.95
C GLY A 197 -2.42 -16.77 20.94
N ALA A 198 -3.35 -16.54 21.87
CA ALA A 198 -4.49 -17.43 22.18
C ALA A 198 -5.60 -17.52 21.12
N SER A 199 -5.54 -16.73 20.04
CA SER A 199 -6.56 -16.72 18.98
C SER A 199 -5.92 -16.85 17.60
N THR A 200 -6.27 -17.92 16.89
CA THR A 200 -5.88 -18.13 15.49
C THR A 200 -6.79 -17.33 14.57
N ASN A 201 -6.34 -16.15 14.13
CA ASN A 201 -7.03 -15.39 13.11
C ASN A 201 -6.63 -15.92 11.73
N THR A 202 -7.62 -16.17 10.86
CA THR A 202 -7.39 -16.60 9.47
C THR A 202 -7.84 -15.50 8.53
N ARG A 203 -6.97 -15.11 7.60
CA ARG A 203 -7.27 -14.17 6.54
C ARG A 203 -7.22 -14.88 5.20
N VAL A 204 -8.25 -14.70 4.38
CA VAL A 204 -8.39 -15.34 3.07
C VAL A 204 -8.46 -14.23 2.03
N GLU A 205 -7.48 -14.18 1.15
CA GLU A 205 -7.32 -13.13 0.16
C GLU A 205 -7.16 -13.77 -1.21
N ASN A 206 -7.75 -13.16 -2.23
CA ASN A 206 -7.39 -13.46 -3.60
C ASN A 206 -6.01 -12.84 -3.89
N TYR A 207 -5.17 -13.57 -4.62
CA TYR A 207 -3.87 -13.06 -5.04
C TYR A 207 -3.71 -13.10 -6.56
N ILE A 208 -3.09 -12.06 -7.10
CA ILE A 208 -2.61 -12.01 -8.48
C ILE A 208 -1.12 -11.71 -8.43
N ARG A 209 -0.30 -12.64 -8.92
CA ARG A 209 1.13 -12.39 -9.13
C ARG A 209 1.45 -12.28 -10.60
N LYS A 210 2.21 -11.25 -10.95
CA LYS A 210 2.78 -11.05 -12.28
C LYS A 210 4.18 -10.46 -12.16
N GLY A 211 5.21 -11.29 -12.36
CA GLY A 211 6.61 -10.87 -12.18
C GLY A 211 6.87 -10.35 -10.77
N ALA A 212 7.34 -9.10 -10.68
CA ALA A 212 7.65 -8.41 -9.43
C ALA A 212 6.43 -7.73 -8.78
N THR A 213 5.21 -7.96 -9.26
CA THR A 213 3.99 -7.38 -8.67
C THR A 213 3.12 -8.47 -8.08
N LEU A 214 2.66 -8.24 -6.84
CA LEU A 214 1.70 -9.07 -6.12
C LEU A 214 0.53 -8.19 -5.67
N ILE A 215 -0.68 -8.55 -6.06
CA ILE A 215 -1.90 -7.85 -5.62
C ILE A 215 -2.62 -8.78 -4.67
N LEU A 216 -2.94 -8.30 -3.47
CA LEU A 216 -3.74 -9.01 -2.47
C LEU A 216 -5.05 -8.24 -2.25
N SER A 217 -6.16 -8.96 -2.24
CA SER A 217 -7.48 -8.37 -2.00
C SER A 217 -8.43 -9.40 -1.40
N GLU A 218 -9.18 -9.01 -0.37
CA GLU A 218 -10.26 -9.85 0.17
C GLU A 218 -11.39 -10.01 -0.85
N ASP A 219 -11.71 -8.93 -1.57
CA ASP A 219 -12.65 -8.92 -2.68
C ASP A 219 -12.18 -7.93 -3.75
N PHE A 220 -11.83 -8.44 -4.94
CA PHE A 220 -11.43 -7.60 -6.08
C PHE A 220 -12.56 -6.71 -6.64
N SER A 221 -13.80 -6.88 -6.17
CA SER A 221 -14.90 -5.96 -6.47
C SER A 221 -14.94 -4.73 -5.56
N GLU A 222 -14.23 -4.77 -4.42
CA GLU A 222 -14.06 -3.65 -3.50
C GLU A 222 -12.71 -2.94 -3.71
N HIS A 223 -12.66 -1.65 -3.40
CA HIS A 223 -11.48 -0.78 -3.65
C HIS A 223 -10.33 -0.99 -2.65
N SER A 224 -10.34 -2.10 -1.89
CA SER A 224 -9.37 -2.41 -0.82
C SER A 224 -8.27 -3.37 -1.28
N SER A 225 -7.78 -3.20 -2.51
CA SER A 225 -6.66 -4.01 -3.03
C SER A 225 -5.33 -3.39 -2.62
N VAL A 226 -4.45 -4.18 -1.99
CA VAL A 226 -3.09 -3.76 -1.65
C VAL A 226 -2.14 -4.27 -2.73
N ILE A 227 -1.42 -3.34 -3.36
CA ILE A 227 -0.45 -3.65 -4.42
C ILE A 227 0.95 -3.68 -3.82
N TYR A 228 1.53 -4.87 -3.80
CA TYR A 228 2.89 -5.13 -3.38
C TYR A 228 3.85 -5.23 -4.57
N THR A 229 5.07 -4.75 -4.36
CA THR A 229 6.18 -4.89 -5.30
C THR A 229 7.29 -5.70 -4.63
N LEU A 230 7.85 -6.67 -5.35
CA LEU A 230 8.96 -7.48 -4.89
C LEU A 230 10.21 -6.62 -4.80
N GLN A 231 10.85 -6.58 -3.64
CA GLN A 231 12.13 -5.92 -3.48
C GLN A 231 13.22 -6.80 -4.09
N GLU A 232 13.80 -6.34 -5.19
CA GLU A 232 14.95 -7.02 -5.80
C GLU A 232 16.11 -7.06 -4.80
N THR A 233 16.51 -8.28 -4.41
CA THR A 233 17.72 -8.47 -3.61
C THR A 233 18.91 -8.16 -4.51
N LYS A 234 19.64 -7.08 -4.19
CA LYS A 234 20.82 -6.60 -4.95
C LYS A 234 22.03 -7.55 -4.97
N ASP A 235 21.87 -8.82 -4.63
CA ASP A 235 22.95 -9.77 -4.39
C ASP A 235 23.29 -10.71 -5.56
N GLN A 236 22.81 -10.45 -6.79
CA GLN A 236 23.12 -11.29 -7.96
C GLN A 236 23.93 -10.63 -9.08
N LEU A 237 24.59 -9.48 -8.84
CA LEU A 237 25.49 -8.87 -9.83
C LEU A 237 27.00 -8.94 -9.48
N LEU A 238 27.40 -9.74 -8.48
CA LEU A 238 28.83 -9.88 -8.11
C LEU A 238 29.53 -11.17 -8.61
N PHE A 239 28.88 -11.99 -9.44
CA PHE A 239 29.51 -13.18 -10.02
C PHE A 239 29.39 -13.25 -11.55
N TYR A 240 29.83 -12.20 -12.25
CA TYR A 240 30.36 -12.34 -13.62
C TYR A 240 31.31 -11.16 -13.90
N ASN A 241 32.59 -11.36 -13.57
CA ASN A 241 33.74 -10.72 -14.20
C ASN A 241 34.82 -11.79 -14.36
#